data_AF-A0A7Y1YLC0-F1
#
_entry.id   AF-A0A7Y1YLC0-F1
#
_cell.length_a   1.000
_cell.length_b   1.000
_cell.length_c   1.000
_cell.angle_alpha   90.00
_cell.angle_beta   90.00
_cell.angle_gamma   90.00
#
_symmetry.space_group_name_H-M   'P 1'
#
loop_
_entity.id
_entity.type
_entity.pdbx_description
1 polymer ?
#
loop_
_entity_poly.entity_id
_entity_poly.type
_entity_poly.pdbx_seq_one_letter_code
_entity_poly.pdbx_strand_id
1 'polypeptide(L)'
;VLMLGLLVFGGVFGPDAWLNRIINDRNVAIRSQLPDVLDLLVISVEAGLGFDAALARVVKVVPGVLSDEFHRMIQETRVGVARRTAMRNLRDRTDVDELRGFLLAMMQAEAFGVSISRTLRVQADEMRIKRRQIAQEKAHAAPVKLIGPLVLLIMVIFIVLLGPAVLSIQESGLFG
;
A
#
# COMPACT_ATOMS: atom_id res chain seq x y z
N VAL A 1 25.67 -16.06 28.35
CA VAL A 1 24.35 -15.45 28.64
C VAL A 1 23.88 -14.55 27.52
N LEU A 2 24.64 -13.51 27.12
CA LEU A 2 24.25 -12.60 26.02
C LEU A 2 24.02 -13.31 24.68
N MET A 3 24.88 -14.25 24.28
CA MET A 3 24.73 -14.98 23.01
C MET A 3 23.51 -15.92 22.98
N LEU A 4 23.20 -16.54 24.13
CA LEU A 4 22.00 -17.37 24.31
C LEU A 4 20.72 -16.53 24.31
N GLY A 5 20.75 -15.35 24.93
CA GLY A 5 19.63 -14.40 24.90
C GLY A 5 19.31 -13.90 23.48
N LEU A 6 20.35 -13.66 22.67
CA LEU A 6 20.20 -13.21 21.27
C LEU A 6 19.62 -14.31 20.37
N LEU A 7 20.01 -15.57 20.59
CA LEU A 7 19.44 -16.73 19.90
C LEU A 7 17.96 -16.97 20.24
N VAL A 8 17.59 -16.87 21.52
CA VAL A 8 16.20 -17.00 21.95
C VAL A 8 15.35 -15.85 21.42
N PHE A 9 15.86 -14.62 21.48
CA PHE A 9 15.17 -13.45 20.94
C PHE A 9 14.98 -13.54 19.43
N GLY A 10 16.01 -13.94 18.68
CA GLY A 10 15.92 -14.16 17.23
C GLY A 10 14.98 -15.32 16.85
N GLY A 11 14.94 -16.39 17.65
CA GLY A 11 14.04 -17.53 17.42
C GLY A 11 12.56 -17.21 17.64
N VAL A 12 12.23 -16.31 18.57
CA VAL A 12 10.85 -15.90 18.86
C VAL A 12 10.39 -14.78 17.92
N PHE A 13 11.20 -13.73 17.72
CA PHE A 13 10.81 -12.56 16.90
C PHE A 13 11.04 -12.75 15.39
N GLY A 14 11.95 -13.64 15.00
CA GLY A 14 12.28 -13.89 13.59
C GLY A 14 11.10 -14.40 12.76
N PRO A 15 10.37 -15.44 13.22
CA PRO A 15 9.20 -15.96 12.49
C PRO A 15 8.10 -14.91 12.32
N ASP A 16 7.81 -14.12 13.35
CA ASP A 16 6.79 -13.07 13.29
C ASP A 16 7.17 -11.97 12.30
N ALA A 17 8.43 -11.53 12.30
CA ALA A 17 8.92 -10.54 11.33
C ALA A 17 8.85 -11.06 9.89
N TRP A 18 9.18 -12.34 9.67
CA TRP A 18 9.10 -12.97 8.36
C TRP A 18 7.66 -13.12 7.87
N LEU A 19 6.75 -13.56 8.75
CA LEU A 19 5.32 -13.67 8.46
C LEU A 19 4.72 -12.30 8.12
N ASN A 20 5.02 -11.28 8.93
CA ASN A 20 4.56 -9.90 8.68
C ASN A 20 5.05 -9.36 7.35
N ARG A 21 6.29 -9.70 6.95
CA ARG A 21 6.82 -9.33 5.64
C ARG A 21 6.02 -9.98 4.50
N ILE A 22 5.74 -11.28 4.60
CA ILE A 22 4.93 -12.00 3.60
C ILE A 22 3.52 -11.41 3.49
N ILE A 23 2.89 -11.10 4.63
CA ILE A 23 1.56 -10.47 4.67
C ILE A 23 1.60 -9.09 3.99
N ASN A 24 2.60 -8.27 4.34
CA ASN A 24 2.76 -6.96 3.74
C ASN A 24 3.01 -7.03 2.23
N ASP A 25 3.86 -7.94 1.77
CA ASP A 25 4.13 -8.14 0.34
C ASP A 25 2.85 -8.56 -0.41
N ARG A 26 2.02 -9.42 0.21
CA ARG A 26 0.70 -9.80 -0.32
C ARG A 26 -0.26 -8.62 -0.40
N ASN A 27 -0.35 -7.79 0.64
CA ASN A 27 -1.20 -6.60 0.68
C ASN A 27 -0.75 -5.55 -0.33
N VAL A 28 0.56 -5.37 -0.51
CA VAL A 28 1.12 -4.48 -1.53
C VAL A 28 0.78 -4.97 -2.94
N ALA A 29 0.87 -6.28 -3.20
CA ALA A 29 0.46 -6.88 -4.47
C ALA A 29 -1.03 -6.67 -4.77
N ILE A 30 -1.90 -6.84 -3.76
CA ILE A 30 -3.33 -6.56 -3.90
C ILE A 30 -3.58 -5.10 -4.25
N ARG A 31 -2.98 -4.17 -3.49
CA ARG A 31 -3.14 -2.72 -3.71
C ARG A 31 -2.67 -2.28 -5.10
N SER A 32 -1.57 -2.84 -5.59
CA SER A 32 -0.99 -2.46 -6.87
C SER A 32 -1.78 -2.99 -8.07
N GLN A 33 -2.41 -4.17 -7.93
CA GLN A 33 -3.21 -4.83 -8.96
C GLN A 33 -4.65 -4.28 -9.04
N LEU A 34 -5.19 -3.76 -7.94
CA LEU A 34 -6.58 -3.31 -7.86
C LEU A 34 -6.99 -2.31 -8.97
N PRO A 35 -6.24 -1.23 -9.28
CA PRO A 35 -6.62 -0.31 -10.35
C PRO A 35 -6.79 -1.01 -11.71
N ASP A 36 -5.84 -1.88 -12.05
CA ASP A 36 -5.80 -2.54 -13.36
C ASP A 36 -6.96 -3.56 -13.49
N VAL A 37 -7.31 -4.25 -12.39
CA VAL A 37 -8.50 -5.13 -12.33
C VAL A 37 -9.81 -4.34 -12.45
N LEU A 38 -9.93 -3.22 -11.74
CA LEU A 38 -11.12 -2.36 -11.81
C LEU A 38 -11.32 -1.79 -13.21
N ASP A 39 -10.26 -1.36 -13.88
CA ASP A 39 -10.34 -0.84 -15.26
C ASP A 39 -10.90 -1.89 -16.23
N LEU A 40 -10.45 -3.15 -16.13
CA LEU A 40 -10.99 -4.23 -16.96
C LEU A 40 -12.43 -4.62 -16.59
N LEU A 41 -12.81 -4.52 -15.31
CA LEU A 41 -14.18 -4.72 -14.87
C LEU A 41 -15.11 -3.64 -15.45
N VAL A 42 -14.69 -2.38 -15.43
CA VAL A 42 -15.43 -1.25 -16.03
C VAL A 42 -15.67 -1.52 -17.50
N ILE A 43 -14.61 -1.83 -18.27
CA ILE A 43 -14.73 -2.15 -19.71
C ILE A 43 -15.68 -3.33 -19.94
N SER A 44 -15.57 -4.38 -19.13
CA SER A 44 -16.40 -5.59 -19.27
C SER A 44 -17.88 -5.33 -18.99
N VAL A 45 -18.18 -4.53 -17.96
CA VAL A 45 -19.56 -4.19 -17.59
C VAL A 45 -20.17 -3.19 -18.58
N GLU A 46 -19.37 -2.25 -19.08
CA GLU A 46 -19.80 -1.32 -20.14
C GLU A 46 -20.08 -2.03 -21.47
N ALA A 47 -19.37 -3.13 -21.74
CA ALA A 47 -19.67 -4.04 -22.85
C ALA A 47 -20.94 -4.89 -22.64
N GLY A 48 -21.68 -4.67 -21.54
CA GLY A 48 -22.97 -5.31 -21.27
C GLY A 48 -22.90 -6.58 -20.43
N LEU A 49 -21.73 -6.97 -19.91
CA LEU A 49 -21.65 -8.10 -18.98
C LEU A 49 -22.21 -7.72 -17.61
N GLY A 50 -22.98 -8.62 -17.00
CA GLY A 50 -23.29 -8.52 -15.57
C GLY A 50 -22.02 -8.62 -14.72
N PHE A 51 -22.00 -7.98 -13.54
CA PHE A 51 -20.81 -7.90 -12.68
C PHE A 51 -20.16 -9.26 -12.39
N ASP A 52 -20.94 -10.28 -12.04
CA ASP A 52 -20.39 -11.58 -11.68
C ASP A 52 -19.72 -12.27 -12.88
N ALA A 53 -20.29 -12.09 -14.09
CA ALA A 53 -19.71 -12.58 -15.33
C ALA A 53 -18.45 -11.79 -15.74
N ALA A 54 -18.48 -10.46 -15.56
CA ALA A 54 -17.33 -9.60 -15.78
C ALA A 54 -16.16 -9.99 -14.85
N LEU A 55 -16.43 -10.19 -13.55
CA LEU A 55 -15.44 -10.60 -12.57
C LEU A 55 -14.85 -11.98 -12.90
N ALA A 56 -15.70 -12.94 -13.26
CA ALA A 56 -15.24 -14.27 -13.69
C ALA A 56 -14.38 -14.23 -14.96
N ARG A 57 -14.59 -13.25 -15.86
CA ARG A 57 -13.74 -13.03 -17.03
C ARG A 57 -12.41 -12.39 -16.63
N VAL A 58 -12.44 -11.31 -15.86
CA VAL A 58 -11.22 -10.56 -15.48
C VAL A 58 -10.25 -11.42 -14.70
N VAL A 59 -10.73 -12.22 -13.74
CA VAL A 59 -9.89 -13.15 -12.94
C VAL A 59 -9.17 -14.19 -13.81
N LYS A 60 -9.70 -14.54 -14.98
CA LYS A 60 -9.02 -15.46 -15.93
C LYS A 60 -7.96 -14.77 -16.78
N VAL A 61 -8.11 -13.47 -17.02
CA VAL A 61 -7.23 -12.68 -17.90
C VAL A 61 -6.05 -12.11 -17.13
N VAL A 62 -6.28 -11.64 -15.90
CA VAL A 62 -5.26 -11.04 -15.05
C VAL A 62 -4.85 -12.05 -13.99
N PRO A 63 -3.65 -12.65 -14.08
CA PRO A 63 -3.13 -13.46 -12.97
C PRO A 63 -2.67 -12.54 -11.83
N GLY A 64 -2.80 -13.00 -10.59
CA GLY A 64 -2.32 -12.24 -9.44
C GLY A 64 -3.00 -12.58 -8.14
N VAL A 65 -2.40 -12.10 -7.05
CA VAL A 65 -2.90 -12.31 -5.68
C VAL A 65 -4.34 -11.81 -5.53
N LEU A 66 -4.67 -10.65 -6.11
CA LEU A 66 -6.02 -10.11 -6.05
C LEU A 66 -7.00 -10.96 -6.86
N SER A 67 -6.59 -11.45 -8.03
CA SER A 67 -7.41 -12.35 -8.85
C SER A 67 -7.70 -13.67 -8.14
N ASP A 68 -6.73 -14.23 -7.41
CA ASP A 68 -6.94 -15.43 -6.58
C ASP A 68 -7.98 -15.17 -5.50
N GLU A 69 -7.95 -14.00 -4.87
CA GLU A 69 -8.91 -13.60 -3.85
C GLU A 69 -10.33 -13.39 -4.41
N PHE A 70 -10.46 -12.76 -5.58
CA PHE A 70 -11.73 -12.68 -6.30
C PHE A 70 -12.19 -14.05 -6.81
N HIS A 71 -11.28 -14.93 -7.19
CA HIS A 71 -11.62 -16.31 -7.56
C HIS A 71 -12.24 -17.05 -6.39
N ARG A 72 -11.66 -16.94 -5.19
CA ARG A 72 -12.22 -17.50 -3.96
C ARG A 72 -13.60 -16.92 -3.66
N MET A 73 -13.77 -15.60 -3.79
CA MET A 73 -15.08 -14.97 -3.63
C MET A 73 -16.13 -15.54 -4.61
N ILE A 74 -15.77 -15.74 -5.88
CA ILE A 74 -16.66 -16.37 -6.87
C ILE A 74 -16.98 -17.82 -6.49
N GLN A 75 -16.03 -18.56 -5.92
CA GLN A 75 -16.28 -19.93 -5.45
C GLN A 75 -17.25 -19.94 -4.26
N GLU A 76 -17.10 -19.02 -3.31
CA GLU A 76 -18.03 -18.85 -2.18
C GLU A 76 -19.46 -18.62 -2.68
N THR A 77 -19.66 -17.74 -3.67
CA THR A 77 -20.99 -17.49 -4.23
C THR A 77 -21.55 -18.68 -5.01
N ARG A 78 -20.70 -19.45 -5.70
CA ARG A 78 -21.11 -20.68 -6.40
C ARG A 78 -21.62 -21.78 -5.49
N VAL A 79 -21.11 -21.85 -4.25
CA VAL A 79 -21.58 -22.83 -3.24
C VAL A 79 -22.76 -22.30 -2.41
N GLY A 80 -23.37 -21.18 -2.82
CA GLY A 80 -24.60 -20.65 -2.24
C GLY A 80 -24.42 -19.55 -1.19
N VAL A 81 -23.20 -19.06 -0.96
CA VAL A 81 -22.98 -17.90 -0.07
C VAL A 81 -23.54 -16.64 -0.73
N ALA A 82 -24.35 -15.87 0.00
CA ALA A 82 -24.87 -14.61 -0.51
C ALA A 82 -23.71 -13.67 -0.93
N ARG A 83 -23.84 -13.01 -2.08
CA ARG A 83 -22.77 -12.18 -2.67
C ARG A 83 -22.22 -11.12 -1.71
N ARG A 84 -23.11 -10.44 -1.00
CA ARG A 84 -22.75 -9.48 0.06
C ARG A 84 -21.88 -10.11 1.15
N THR A 85 -22.19 -11.33 1.55
CA THR A 85 -21.40 -12.07 2.55
C THR A 85 -20.05 -12.48 1.99
N ALA A 86 -19.98 -12.95 0.74
CA ALA A 86 -18.71 -13.27 0.10
C ALA A 86 -17.79 -12.04 -0.04
N MET A 87 -18.35 -10.86 -0.36
CA MET A 87 -17.61 -9.59 -0.37
C MET A 87 -17.10 -9.21 1.03
N ARG A 88 -17.88 -9.47 2.09
CA ARG A 88 -17.43 -9.26 3.48
C ARG A 88 -16.32 -10.22 3.87
N ASN A 89 -16.45 -11.50 3.54
CA ASN A 89 -15.42 -12.51 3.80
C ASN A 89 -14.11 -12.16 3.08
N LEU A 90 -14.19 -11.69 1.83
CA LEU A 90 -13.02 -11.19 1.11
C LEU A 90 -12.39 -10.01 1.85
N ARG A 91 -13.19 -9.00 2.21
CA ARG A 91 -12.72 -7.83 2.97
C ARG A 91 -12.03 -8.23 4.28
N ASP A 92 -12.59 -9.18 5.03
CA ASP A 92 -12.08 -9.55 6.35
C ASP A 92 -10.78 -10.39 6.25
N ARG A 93 -10.51 -11.00 5.08
CA ARG A 93 -9.28 -11.75 4.80
C ARG A 93 -8.15 -10.87 4.26
N THR A 94 -8.45 -9.65 3.81
CA THR A 94 -7.47 -8.76 3.17
C THR A 94 -7.36 -7.44 3.93
N ASP A 95 -6.16 -7.06 4.32
CA ASP A 95 -5.93 -5.79 5.01
C ASP A 95 -5.49 -4.69 4.02
N VAL A 96 -6.41 -4.35 3.10
CA VAL A 96 -6.17 -3.33 2.08
C VAL A 96 -7.35 -2.36 2.04
N ASP A 97 -7.11 -1.13 2.48
CA ASP A 97 -8.12 -0.07 2.60
C ASP A 97 -8.83 0.23 1.29
N GLU A 98 -8.10 0.24 0.18
CA GLU A 98 -8.64 0.51 -1.15
C GLU A 98 -9.63 -0.59 -1.59
N LEU A 99 -9.26 -1.85 -1.39
CA LEU A 99 -10.12 -2.98 -1.68
C LEU A 99 -11.36 -2.96 -0.77
N ARG A 100 -11.18 -2.63 0.51
CA ARG A 100 -12.28 -2.46 1.46
C ARG A 100 -13.27 -1.39 1.01
N GLY A 101 -12.78 -0.22 0.58
CA GLY A 101 -13.60 0.87 0.05
C GLY A 101 -14.43 0.43 -1.16
N PHE A 102 -13.76 -0.22 -2.12
CA PHE A 102 -14.41 -0.78 -3.31
C PHE A 102 -15.53 -1.78 -2.95
N LEU A 103 -15.24 -2.79 -2.12
CA LEU A 103 -16.21 -3.82 -1.73
C LEU A 103 -17.41 -3.22 -0.99
N LEU A 104 -17.19 -2.23 -0.12
CA LEU A 104 -18.27 -1.52 0.57
C LEU A 104 -19.16 -0.75 -0.42
N ALA A 105 -18.55 -0.02 -1.37
CA ALA A 105 -19.29 0.71 -2.39
C ALA A 105 -20.14 -0.24 -3.26
N MET A 106 -19.60 -1.42 -3.61
CA MET A 106 -20.32 -2.45 -4.36
C MET A 106 -21.50 -3.04 -3.57
N MET A 107 -21.29 -3.38 -2.29
CA MET A 107 -22.37 -3.85 -1.42
C MET A 107 -23.46 -2.79 -1.21
N GLN A 108 -23.09 -1.51 -1.21
CA GLN A 108 -24.02 -0.39 -1.11
C GLN A 108 -24.82 -0.22 -2.40
N ALA A 109 -24.16 -0.27 -3.55
CA ALA A 109 -24.81 -0.17 -4.85
C ALA A 109 -25.87 -1.26 -5.03
N GLU A 110 -25.55 -2.50 -4.64
CA GLU A 110 -26.50 -3.61 -4.67
C GLU A 110 -27.66 -3.43 -3.67
N ALA A 111 -27.41 -2.85 -2.48
CA ALA A 111 -28.47 -2.62 -1.48
C ALA A 111 -29.49 -1.59 -1.94
N PHE A 112 -29.02 -0.50 -2.55
CA PHE A 112 -29.82 0.66 -2.90
C PHE A 112 -30.22 0.71 -4.38
N GLY A 113 -29.91 -0.35 -5.14
CA GLY A 113 -30.23 -0.42 -6.57
C GLY A 113 -29.50 0.62 -7.43
N VAL A 114 -28.37 1.13 -6.95
CA VAL A 114 -27.55 2.08 -7.72
C VAL A 114 -26.84 1.31 -8.84
N SER A 115 -26.68 1.96 -9.99
CA SER A 115 -25.97 1.37 -11.13
C SER A 115 -24.56 0.89 -10.76
N ILE A 116 -24.34 -0.42 -10.87
CA ILE A 116 -23.04 -1.06 -10.62
C ILE A 116 -21.96 -0.50 -11.55
N SER A 117 -22.29 -0.25 -12.82
CA SER A 117 -21.33 0.32 -13.77
C SER A 117 -20.86 1.70 -13.35
N ARG A 118 -21.79 2.54 -12.83
CA ARG A 118 -21.46 3.86 -12.29
C ARG A 118 -20.56 3.75 -11.06
N THR A 119 -20.90 2.86 -10.12
CA THR A 119 -20.08 2.66 -8.91
C THR A 119 -18.68 2.15 -9.24
N LEU A 120 -18.56 1.19 -10.16
CA LEU A 120 -17.27 0.69 -10.63
C LEU A 120 -16.42 1.79 -11.25
N ARG A 121 -17.01 2.63 -12.11
CA ARG A 121 -16.29 3.73 -12.77
C ARG A 121 -15.76 4.75 -11.76
N VAL A 122 -16.60 5.14 -10.79
CA VAL A 122 -16.17 6.04 -9.71
C VAL A 122 -15.00 5.45 -8.92
N GLN A 123 -15.08 4.16 -8.55
CA GLN A 123 -14.01 3.50 -7.81
C GLN A 123 -12.73 3.33 -8.63
N ALA A 124 -12.83 3.04 -9.94
CA ALA A 124 -11.68 2.98 -10.84
C ALA A 124 -10.99 4.34 -10.97
N ASP A 125 -11.75 5.43 -11.12
CA ASP A 125 -11.22 6.79 -11.20
C ASP A 125 -10.55 7.23 -9.89
N GLU A 126 -11.16 6.91 -8.73
CA GLU A 126 -10.55 7.13 -7.41
C GLU A 126 -9.19 6.42 -7.29
N MET A 127 -9.12 5.16 -7.73
CA MET A 127 -7.88 4.38 -7.71
C MET A 127 -6.80 4.96 -8.63
N ARG A 128 -7.18 5.48 -9.81
CA ARG A 128 -6.25 6.18 -10.72
C ARG A 128 -5.71 7.47 -10.11
N ILE A 129 -6.57 8.25 -9.45
CA ILE A 129 -6.17 9.47 -8.72
C ILE A 129 -5.19 9.09 -7.61
N LYS A 130 -5.49 8.05 -6.84
CA LYS A 130 -4.62 7.58 -5.75
C LYS A 130 -3.26 7.10 -6.24
N ARG A 131 -3.21 6.38 -7.37
CA ARG A 131 -1.94 5.98 -8.02
C ARG A 131 -1.08 7.19 -8.37
N ARG A 132 -1.70 8.29 -8.84
CA ARG A 132 -1.01 9.57 -9.10
C ARG A 132 -0.54 10.26 -7.82
N GLN A 133 -1.36 10.29 -6.78
CA GLN A 133 -1.00 10.87 -5.48
C GLN A 133 0.21 10.17 -4.86
N ILE A 134 0.23 8.83 -4.85
CA ILE A 134 1.39 8.07 -4.33
C ILE A 134 2.67 8.39 -5.14
N ALA A 135 2.55 8.57 -6.45
CA ALA A 135 3.69 8.98 -7.27
C ALA A 135 4.17 10.41 -6.93
N GLN A 136 3.24 11.33 -6.67
CA GLN A 136 3.55 12.70 -6.25
C GLN A 136 4.15 12.73 -4.84
N GLU A 137 3.62 11.98 -3.89
CA GLU A 137 4.17 11.84 -2.54
C GLU A 137 5.63 11.36 -2.57
N LYS A 138 5.93 10.37 -3.41
CA LYS A 138 7.32 9.90 -3.61
C LYS A 138 8.22 10.98 -4.19
N ALA A 139 7.71 11.80 -5.10
CA ALA A 139 8.45 12.94 -5.65
C ALA A 139 8.70 14.03 -4.60
N HIS A 140 7.68 14.35 -3.78
CA HIS A 140 7.76 15.34 -2.71
C HIS A 140 8.54 14.87 -1.47
N ALA A 141 8.80 13.57 -1.32
CA ALA A 141 9.68 13.04 -0.28
C ALA A 141 11.18 13.22 -0.62
N ALA A 142 11.53 13.51 -1.88
CA ALA A 142 12.93 13.68 -2.30
C ALA A 142 13.63 14.89 -1.66
N PRO A 143 13.02 16.09 -1.54
CA PRO A 143 13.63 17.24 -0.89
C PRO A 143 13.91 17.03 0.60
N VAL A 144 13.04 16.31 1.32
CA VAL A 144 13.20 16.06 2.78
C VAL A 144 14.45 15.22 3.06
N LYS A 145 14.79 14.27 2.17
CA LYS A 145 16.01 13.46 2.29
C LYS A 145 17.30 14.28 2.08
N LEU A 146 17.23 15.47 1.46
CA LEU A 146 18.38 16.36 1.27
C LEU A 146 18.70 17.21 2.50
N ILE A 147 17.80 17.29 3.49
CA ILE A 147 18.02 18.05 4.73
C ILE A 147 19.19 17.48 5.54
N GLY A 148 19.33 16.15 5.59
CA GLY A 148 20.42 15.48 6.31
C GLY A 148 21.83 15.92 5.82
N PRO A 149 22.15 15.74 4.52
CA PRO A 149 23.41 16.22 3.95
C PRO A 149 23.62 17.74 4.09
N LEU A 150 22.55 18.54 3.97
CA LEU A 150 22.64 20.00 4.08
C LEU A 150 23.05 20.45 5.50
N VAL A 151 22.44 19.86 6.53
CA VAL A 151 22.80 20.14 7.94
C VAL A 151 24.25 19.72 8.23
N LEU A 152 24.68 18.58 7.69
CA LEU A 152 26.07 18.12 7.82
C LEU A 152 27.05 19.12 7.19
N LEU A 153 26.74 19.63 5.99
CA LEU A 153 27.59 20.61 5.29
C LEU A 153 27.74 21.91 6.10
N ILE A 154 26.64 22.42 6.66
CA ILE A 154 26.65 23.63 7.50
C ILE A 154 27.52 23.40 8.74
N MET A 155 27.43 22.24 9.40
CA MET A 155 28.31 21.88 10.53
C MET A 155 29.79 21.89 10.14
N VAL A 156 30.14 21.31 8.99
CA VAL A 156 31.54 21.31 8.50
C VAL A 156 32.04 22.73 8.27
N ILE A 157 31.23 23.61 7.67
CA ILE A 157 31.58 25.02 7.45
C ILE A 157 31.82 25.75 8.78
N PHE A 158 30.97 25.53 9.78
CA PHE A 158 31.17 26.10 11.12
C PHE A 158 32.48 25.65 11.77
N ILE A 159 32.84 24.37 11.68
CA ILE A 159 34.09 23.84 12.24
C ILE A 159 35.30 24.46 11.54
N VAL A 160 35.26 24.59 10.21
CA VAL A 160 36.37 25.19 9.44
C VAL A 160 36.51 26.69 9.71
N LEU A 161 35.39 27.41 9.93
CA LEU A 161 35.41 28.84 10.16
C LEU A 161 35.76 29.21 11.61
N LEU A 162 35.13 28.55 12.60
CA LEU A 162 35.34 28.83 14.03
C LEU A 162 36.56 28.10 14.61
N GLY A 163 36.94 26.96 14.06
CA GLY A 163 38.09 26.17 14.50
C GLY A 163 39.38 27.00 14.63
N PRO A 164 39.85 27.70 13.59
CA PRO A 164 41.04 28.52 13.69
C PRO A 164 40.85 29.76 14.57
N ALA A 165 39.64 30.32 14.66
CA ALA A 165 39.34 31.46 15.52
C ALA A 165 39.44 31.09 17.03
N VAL A 166 39.04 29.88 17.42
CA VAL A 166 39.17 29.41 18.80
C VAL A 166 40.63 29.10 19.13
N LEU A 167 41.36 28.46 18.21
CA LEU A 167 42.79 28.15 18.38
C LEU A 167 43.63 29.44 18.47
N SER A 168 43.33 30.44 17.64
CA SER A 168 44.04 31.72 17.69
C SER A 168 43.78 32.48 19.00
N ILE A 169 42.57 32.42 19.57
CA ILE A 169 42.27 33.01 20.89
C ILE A 169 43.05 32.30 22.01
N GLN A 170 43.21 30.99 21.94
CA GLN A 170 44.04 30.24 22.89
C GLN A 170 45.53 30.56 22.77
N GLU A 171 46.07 30.65 21.55
CA GLU A 171 47.48 31.01 21.33
C GLU A 171 47.77 32.48 21.67
N SER A 172 46.78 33.38 21.55
CA SER A 172 46.95 34.82 21.81
C SER A 172 46.97 35.19 23.30
N GLY A 173 46.88 34.23 24.23
CA GLY A 173 47.19 34.46 25.64
C GLY A 173 46.40 35.59 26.32
N LEU A 174 45.10 35.74 26.06
CA LEU A 174 44.29 36.79 26.71
C LEU A 174 43.78 36.42 28.12
N PHE A 175 44.15 35.24 28.64
CA PHE A 175 43.84 34.77 30.00
C PHE A 175 45.09 34.26 30.77
N GLY A 176 46.28 34.80 30.44
CA GLY A 176 47.51 34.64 31.24
C GLY A 176 47.90 35.96 31.90
#